data_AF-A0A838N5D8-F1
#
_entry.id   AF-A0A838N5D8-F1
#
_cell.length_a   1.000
_cell.length_b   1.000
_cell.length_c   1.000
_cell.angle_alpha   90.00
_cell.angle_beta   90.00
_cell.angle_gamma   90.00
#
_symmetry.space_group_name_H-M   'P 1'
#
loop_
_entity.id
_entity.type
_entity.pdbx_description
1 polymer ?
#
loop_
_entity_poly.entity_id
_entity_poly.type
_entity_poly.pdbx_seq_one_letter_code
_entity_poly.pdbx_strand_id
1 'polypeptide(L)'
;REHVIRLRSELATLAGRAGLKIASAGTHPFSHWMDQPITAGERYETIVKDMQQVARANLIFGLHVHVGIPDRGVAVHVMNQARYFLPHLFALSVNSPFWLGQNTGFKAYRLKIFERFPRTGIPDAFESLSEYEDYLKLLVTTNCVDNAKKIWWDIRLHPFFDTIEFRICDAQSRVEDTIALAALMQAIISRLHKLQRQNLSFRIYRRRLIDENRWRASRYGLDGKLIDFGRECEVETRSLIHEIIEFVQDEVEELGSQRCIEHIGRIMNEGTGADRQLKTWEETKSMSAVVDQIVQETYEDLSVTSSASKTADPMSFTVPRPTD
;
A
#
# COMPACT_ATOMS: atom_id res chain seq x y z
N ARG A 1 -6.45 15.48 -1.52
CA ARG A 1 -5.56 15.97 -0.45
C ARG A 1 -6.32 16.37 0.81
N GLU A 2 -7.14 17.43 0.76
CA GLU A 2 -7.86 17.96 1.93
C GLU A 2 -8.64 16.92 2.72
N HIS A 3 -9.36 16.03 2.03
CA HIS A 3 -10.12 14.96 2.69
C HIS A 3 -9.23 13.98 3.48
N VAL A 4 -8.02 13.66 2.98
CA VAL A 4 -7.06 12.79 3.68
C VAL A 4 -6.55 13.48 4.94
N ILE A 5 -6.19 14.77 4.83
CA ILE A 5 -5.74 15.58 5.99
C ILE A 5 -6.85 15.66 7.03
N ARG A 6 -8.08 15.94 6.61
CA ARG A 6 -9.24 16.05 7.50
C ARG A 6 -9.48 14.74 8.27
N LEU A 7 -9.59 13.61 7.57
CA LEU A 7 -9.83 12.31 8.21
C LEU A 7 -8.68 11.91 9.14
N ARG A 8 -7.42 12.14 8.74
CA ARG A 8 -6.26 11.87 9.60
C ARG A 8 -6.24 12.78 10.82
N SER A 9 -6.60 14.06 10.68
CA SER A 9 -6.68 15.02 11.80
C SER A 9 -7.79 14.66 12.78
N GLU A 10 -8.96 14.26 12.28
CA GLU A 10 -10.08 13.75 13.09
C GLU A 10 -9.66 12.50 13.87
N LEU A 11 -9.03 11.54 13.19
CA LEU A 11 -8.54 10.30 13.82
C LEU A 11 -7.46 10.60 14.87
N ALA A 12 -6.50 11.47 14.56
CA ALA A 12 -5.45 11.89 15.50
C ALA A 12 -6.04 12.59 16.74
N THR A 13 -7.08 13.41 16.56
CA THR A 13 -7.78 14.08 17.66
C THR A 13 -8.51 13.05 18.54
N LEU A 14 -9.19 12.08 17.94
CA LEU A 14 -9.87 11.01 18.67
C LEU A 14 -8.88 10.13 19.45
N ALA A 15 -7.79 9.72 18.83
CA ALA A 15 -6.73 8.96 19.48
C ALA A 15 -6.12 9.74 20.66
N GLY A 16 -5.85 11.04 20.46
CA GLY A 16 -5.30 11.91 21.50
C GLY A 16 -6.18 12.03 22.75
N ARG A 17 -7.51 11.99 22.62
CA ARG A 17 -8.44 11.98 23.77
C ARG A 17 -8.28 10.76 24.67
N ALA A 18 -7.76 9.65 24.13
CA ALA A 18 -7.48 8.43 24.86
C ALA A 18 -5.99 8.30 25.27
N GLY A 19 -5.19 9.35 25.10
CA GLY A 19 -3.74 9.30 25.36
C GLY A 19 -2.95 8.48 24.33
N LEU A 20 -3.54 8.21 23.16
CA LEU A 20 -2.93 7.44 22.08
C LEU A 20 -2.42 8.37 20.95
N LYS A 21 -1.54 7.84 20.11
CA LYS A 21 -1.10 8.47 18.87
C LYS A 21 -1.35 7.54 17.68
N ILE A 22 -1.42 8.12 16.49
CA ILE A 22 -1.50 7.36 15.23
C ILE A 22 -0.14 7.30 14.53
N ALA A 23 0.10 6.22 13.80
CA ALA A 23 1.29 6.01 12.98
C ALA A 23 0.89 5.31 11.68
N SER A 24 1.50 5.70 10.56
CA SER A 24 1.22 5.10 9.25
C SER A 24 2.51 4.58 8.61
N ALA A 25 2.64 3.26 8.49
CA ALA A 25 3.78 2.59 7.86
C ALA A 25 3.34 1.19 7.38
N GLY A 26 4.13 0.53 6.52
CA GLY A 26 3.77 -0.79 6.00
C GLY A 26 3.68 -1.89 7.07
N THR A 27 4.51 -1.78 8.10
CA THR A 27 4.55 -2.64 9.31
C THR A 27 4.82 -1.75 10.53
N HIS A 28 4.41 -2.22 11.71
CA HIS A 28 4.94 -1.63 12.94
C HIS A 28 6.37 -2.14 13.20
N PRO A 29 7.36 -1.30 13.54
CA PRO A 29 8.76 -1.72 13.63
C PRO A 29 9.03 -2.88 14.61
N PHE A 30 8.34 -2.91 15.75
CA PHE A 30 8.63 -3.88 16.82
C PHE A 30 7.41 -4.57 17.44
N SER A 31 6.19 -4.33 16.96
CA SER A 31 5.00 -4.93 17.59
C SER A 31 4.98 -6.42 17.34
N HIS A 32 4.68 -7.18 18.39
CA HIS A 32 4.52 -8.62 18.27
C HIS A 32 3.07 -8.97 17.89
N TRP A 33 2.89 -9.79 16.85
CA TRP A 33 1.58 -10.17 16.34
C TRP A 33 0.77 -11.01 17.34
N MET A 34 1.43 -11.81 18.19
CA MET A 34 0.77 -12.60 19.25
C MET A 34 0.10 -11.74 20.32
N ASP A 35 0.58 -10.50 20.52
CA ASP A 35 0.07 -9.61 21.56
C ASP A 35 -1.13 -8.79 21.08
N GLN A 36 -1.50 -8.92 19.80
CA GLN A 36 -2.58 -8.14 19.21
C GLN A 36 -3.93 -8.82 19.44
N PRO A 37 -4.90 -8.14 20.08
CA PRO A 37 -6.25 -8.67 20.20
C PRO A 37 -6.89 -8.75 18.81
N ILE A 38 -7.62 -9.84 18.56
CA ILE A 38 -8.42 -9.97 17.35
C ILE A 38 -9.70 -9.15 17.55
N THR A 39 -9.99 -8.24 16.62
CA THR A 39 -11.26 -7.49 16.63
C THR A 39 -12.44 -8.45 16.59
N ALA A 40 -13.37 -8.30 17.54
CA ALA A 40 -14.59 -9.10 17.59
C ALA A 40 -15.48 -8.82 16.37
N GLY A 41 -15.97 -9.89 15.72
CA GLY A 41 -16.88 -9.82 14.58
C GLY A 41 -16.82 -11.05 13.68
N GLU A 42 -17.98 -11.50 13.18
CA GLU A 42 -18.14 -12.75 12.41
C GLU A 42 -17.14 -12.90 11.25
N ARG A 43 -16.86 -11.80 10.54
CA ARG A 43 -15.92 -11.80 9.41
C ARG A 43 -14.49 -12.15 9.84
N TYR A 44 -14.03 -11.65 10.99
CA TYR A 44 -12.66 -11.85 11.46
C TYR A 44 -12.49 -13.22 12.11
N GLU A 45 -13.51 -13.69 12.83
CA GLU A 45 -13.57 -15.05 13.37
C GLU A 45 -13.47 -16.10 12.26
N THR A 46 -14.21 -15.90 11.16
CA THR A 46 -14.16 -16.78 9.98
C THR A 46 -12.75 -16.80 9.35
N ILE A 47 -12.11 -15.63 9.17
CA ILE A 47 -10.76 -15.55 8.61
C ILE A 47 -9.74 -16.26 9.51
N VAL A 48 -9.83 -16.10 10.83
CA VAL A 48 -8.92 -16.76 11.78
C VAL A 48 -9.17 -18.27 11.82
N LYS A 49 -10.42 -18.71 11.70
CA LYS A 49 -10.77 -20.13 11.58
C LYS A 49 -10.23 -20.75 10.29
N ASP A 50 -10.32 -20.05 9.17
CA ASP A 50 -9.90 -20.58 7.87
C ASP A 50 -8.37 -20.54 7.69
N MET A 51 -7.72 -19.47 8.16
CA MET A 51 -6.32 -19.17 7.84
C MET A 51 -5.36 -19.33 9.03
N GLN A 52 -5.90 -19.54 10.23
CA GLN A 52 -5.14 -19.90 11.43
C GLN A 52 -3.98 -18.92 11.71
N GLN A 53 -2.76 -19.43 11.92
CA GLN A 53 -1.59 -18.61 12.26
C GLN A 53 -1.25 -17.57 11.18
N VAL A 54 -1.57 -17.83 9.91
CA VAL A 54 -1.31 -16.90 8.81
C VAL A 54 -2.13 -15.61 8.97
N ALA A 55 -3.40 -15.72 9.38
CA ALA A 55 -4.23 -14.56 9.69
C ALA A 55 -3.76 -13.83 10.95
N ARG A 56 -3.32 -14.57 11.98
CA ARG A 56 -2.87 -13.97 13.25
C ARG A 56 -1.58 -13.15 13.08
N ALA A 57 -0.69 -13.57 12.19
CA ALA A 57 0.56 -12.87 11.91
C ALA A 57 0.39 -11.63 11.00
N ASN A 58 -0.82 -11.34 10.52
CA ASN A 58 -1.08 -10.31 9.52
C ASN A 58 -1.25 -8.90 10.12
N LEU A 59 -0.17 -8.37 10.71
CA LEU A 59 -0.10 -6.99 11.23
C LEU A 59 0.57 -6.06 10.21
N ILE A 60 -0.11 -5.81 9.10
CA ILE A 60 0.39 -5.02 7.98
C ILE A 60 -0.59 -3.92 7.58
N PHE A 61 -0.09 -2.83 7.01
CA PHE A 61 -0.91 -1.70 6.56
C PHE A 61 -0.52 -1.29 5.14
N GLY A 62 -1.50 -1.23 4.24
CA GLY A 62 -1.26 -0.91 2.83
C GLY A 62 -1.95 0.38 2.40
N LEU A 63 -1.44 0.99 1.34
CA LEU A 63 -2.14 2.04 0.61
C LEU A 63 -2.91 1.39 -0.55
N HIS A 64 -4.23 1.59 -0.58
CA HIS A 64 -5.06 1.21 -1.71
C HIS A 64 -5.54 2.45 -2.46
N VAL A 65 -5.37 2.46 -3.78
CA VAL A 65 -5.80 3.54 -4.66
C VAL A 65 -6.79 3.00 -5.67
N HIS A 66 -7.96 3.63 -5.72
CA HIS A 66 -9.01 3.33 -6.69
C HIS A 66 -8.99 4.37 -7.79
N VAL A 67 -8.84 3.93 -9.04
CA VAL A 67 -8.97 4.79 -10.21
C VAL A 67 -10.21 4.38 -10.98
N GLY A 68 -11.17 5.31 -11.10
CA GLY A 68 -12.43 5.07 -11.81
C GLY A 68 -12.22 4.86 -13.30
N ILE A 69 -12.93 3.88 -13.85
CA ILE A 69 -12.98 3.63 -15.30
C ILE A 69 -14.41 3.19 -15.68
N PRO A 70 -15.05 3.86 -16.64
CA PRO A 70 -16.50 3.70 -16.86
C PRO A 70 -16.88 2.36 -17.52
N ASP A 71 -15.96 1.72 -18.24
CA ASP A 71 -16.20 0.45 -18.93
C ASP A 71 -15.34 -0.67 -18.33
N ARG A 72 -16.00 -1.71 -17.79
CA ARG A 72 -15.34 -2.85 -17.14
C ARG A 72 -14.58 -3.75 -18.11
N GLY A 73 -15.03 -3.86 -19.36
CA GLY A 73 -14.32 -4.62 -20.41
C GLY A 73 -13.00 -3.95 -20.74
N VAL A 74 -13.04 -2.63 -20.95
CA VAL A 74 -11.85 -1.78 -21.09
C VAL A 74 -10.96 -1.88 -19.85
N ALA A 75 -11.55 -1.90 -18.65
CA ALA A 75 -10.82 -2.00 -17.39
C ALA A 75 -9.93 -3.25 -17.30
N VAL A 76 -10.38 -4.40 -17.80
CA VAL A 76 -9.53 -5.62 -17.85
C VAL A 76 -8.30 -5.39 -18.71
N HIS A 77 -8.47 -4.81 -19.91
CA HIS A 77 -7.35 -4.55 -20.82
C HIS A 77 -6.38 -3.50 -20.27
N VAL A 78 -6.89 -2.44 -19.63
CA VAL A 78 -6.06 -1.43 -18.96
C VAL A 78 -5.33 -2.06 -17.76
N MET A 79 -6.01 -2.85 -16.93
CA MET A 79 -5.41 -3.54 -15.79
C MET A 79 -4.28 -4.48 -16.23
N ASN A 80 -4.47 -5.24 -17.31
CA ASN A 80 -3.44 -6.15 -17.83
C ASN A 80 -2.12 -5.44 -18.16
N GLN A 81 -2.20 -4.22 -18.68
CA GLN A 81 -1.06 -3.34 -18.96
C GLN A 81 -0.53 -2.72 -17.67
N ALA A 82 -1.41 -2.23 -16.79
CA ALA A 82 -1.06 -1.58 -15.53
C ALA A 82 -0.21 -2.45 -14.60
N ARG A 83 -0.31 -3.79 -14.69
CA ARG A 83 0.53 -4.72 -13.93
C ARG A 83 2.03 -4.46 -14.09
N TYR A 84 2.48 -4.03 -15.28
CA TYR A 84 3.90 -3.73 -15.53
C TYR A 84 4.44 -2.63 -14.60
N PHE A 85 3.60 -1.65 -14.25
CA PHE A 85 3.99 -0.48 -13.47
C PHE A 85 4.03 -0.78 -11.96
N LEU A 86 3.46 -1.91 -11.52
CA LEU A 86 3.35 -2.25 -10.09
C LEU A 86 4.69 -2.25 -9.35
N PRO A 87 5.78 -2.87 -9.85
CA PRO A 87 7.06 -2.84 -9.14
C PRO A 87 7.67 -1.43 -9.00
N HIS A 88 7.43 -0.55 -9.97
CA HIS A 88 7.91 0.84 -9.96
C HIS A 88 7.17 1.67 -8.90
N LEU A 89 5.84 1.56 -8.90
CA LEU A 89 4.98 2.14 -7.87
C LEU A 89 5.32 1.59 -6.48
N PHE A 90 5.63 0.29 -6.41
CA PHE A 90 6.01 -0.34 -5.16
C PHE A 90 7.34 0.20 -4.63
N ALA A 91 8.36 0.31 -5.49
CA ALA A 91 9.66 0.87 -5.16
C ALA A 91 9.57 2.30 -4.60
N LEU A 92 8.69 3.15 -5.16
CA LEU A 92 8.41 4.50 -4.65
C LEU A 92 7.73 4.50 -3.27
N SER A 93 6.99 3.45 -2.95
CA SER A 93 6.11 3.38 -1.78
C SER A 93 6.63 2.51 -0.64
N VAL A 94 7.86 1.99 -0.72
CA VAL A 94 8.38 1.08 0.31
C VAL A 94 8.48 1.80 1.67
N ASN A 95 7.89 1.22 2.70
CA ASN A 95 7.78 1.86 4.03
C ASN A 95 7.68 0.83 5.17
N SER A 96 8.33 -0.33 5.02
CA SER A 96 8.31 -1.41 6.03
C SER A 96 9.63 -2.18 6.15
N PRO A 97 10.75 -1.52 6.50
CA PRO A 97 12.04 -2.20 6.62
C PRO A 97 12.19 -3.07 7.88
N PHE A 98 11.37 -2.83 8.92
CA PHE A 98 11.45 -3.50 10.21
C PHE A 98 10.28 -4.45 10.46
N TRP A 99 10.56 -5.55 11.17
CA TRP A 99 9.55 -6.49 11.65
C TRP A 99 10.02 -7.18 12.92
N LEU A 100 9.17 -7.23 13.96
CA LEU A 100 9.48 -7.84 15.26
C LEU A 100 10.80 -7.32 15.88
N GLY A 101 11.09 -6.02 15.71
CA GLY A 101 12.24 -5.35 16.29
C GLY A 101 13.54 -5.59 15.53
N GLN A 102 13.47 -6.18 14.34
CA GLN A 102 14.64 -6.50 13.53
C GLN A 102 14.60 -5.76 12.20
N ASN A 103 15.77 -5.28 11.75
CA ASN A 103 15.96 -4.89 10.37
C ASN A 103 15.88 -6.14 9.50
N THR A 104 14.87 -6.20 8.63
CA THR A 104 14.60 -7.39 7.81
C THR A 104 15.55 -7.54 6.63
N GLY A 105 16.31 -6.48 6.30
CA GLY A 105 17.06 -6.36 5.07
C GLY A 105 16.20 -6.01 3.84
N PHE A 106 14.87 -5.96 3.96
CA PHE A 106 13.98 -5.45 2.91
C PHE A 106 13.69 -3.97 3.13
N LYS A 107 13.31 -3.26 2.07
CA LYS A 107 12.72 -1.91 2.20
C LYS A 107 11.20 -2.00 2.42
N ALA A 108 10.57 -3.04 1.87
CA ALA A 108 9.15 -3.35 2.11
C ALA A 108 8.92 -4.83 2.46
N TYR A 109 8.88 -5.12 3.75
CA TYR A 109 8.63 -6.46 4.28
C TYR A 109 7.15 -6.83 4.35
N ARG A 110 6.24 -5.86 4.31
CA ARG A 110 4.78 -6.07 4.35
C ARG A 110 4.31 -7.18 3.41
N LEU A 111 4.74 -7.15 2.14
CA LEU A 111 4.29 -8.15 1.16
C LEU A 111 4.84 -9.55 1.46
N LYS A 112 5.98 -9.69 2.16
CA LYS A 112 6.53 -10.99 2.56
C LYS A 112 5.73 -11.67 3.65
N ILE A 113 5.09 -10.88 4.51
CA ILE A 113 4.09 -11.38 5.46
C ILE A 113 2.84 -11.82 4.68
N PHE A 114 2.39 -10.99 3.74
CA PHE A 114 1.16 -11.22 3.00
C PHE A 114 1.21 -12.39 2.01
N GLU A 115 2.38 -12.68 1.43
CA GLU A 115 2.61 -13.80 0.49
C GLU A 115 2.27 -15.20 1.05
N ARG A 116 2.06 -15.32 2.37
CA ARG A 116 1.60 -16.54 3.03
C ARG A 116 0.12 -16.83 2.79
N PHE A 117 -0.65 -15.83 2.34
CA PHE A 117 -2.06 -15.97 2.00
C PHE A 117 -2.20 -16.59 0.60
N PRO A 118 -3.21 -17.44 0.35
CA PRO A 118 -3.49 -17.90 -1.01
C PRO A 118 -4.01 -16.73 -1.86
N ARG A 119 -3.79 -16.79 -3.18
CA ARG A 119 -4.35 -15.81 -4.14
C ARG A 119 -3.90 -14.35 -3.87
N THR A 120 -2.64 -14.19 -3.47
CA THR A 120 -1.94 -12.90 -3.38
C THR A 120 -0.97 -12.69 -4.53
N GLY A 121 -0.48 -11.46 -4.67
CA GLY A 121 0.53 -11.07 -5.65
C GLY A 121 -0.07 -10.54 -6.95
N ILE A 122 0.73 -10.52 -8.00
CA ILE A 122 0.32 -9.99 -9.30
C ILE A 122 -0.65 -10.97 -9.97
N PRO A 123 -1.83 -10.52 -10.46
CA PRO A 123 -2.75 -11.39 -11.16
C PRO A 123 -2.22 -11.79 -12.55
N ASP A 124 -2.65 -12.94 -13.04
CA ASP A 124 -2.46 -13.30 -14.44
C ASP A 124 -3.23 -12.37 -15.38
N ALA A 125 -2.91 -12.46 -16.67
CA ALA A 125 -3.57 -11.62 -17.67
C ALA A 125 -4.90 -12.28 -18.01
N PHE A 126 -5.95 -11.49 -18.13
CA PHE A 126 -7.25 -12.00 -18.57
C PHE A 126 -7.53 -11.48 -19.99
N GLU A 127 -7.85 -12.37 -20.91
CA GLU A 127 -8.17 -12.06 -22.31
C GLU A 127 -9.45 -11.23 -22.43
N SER A 128 -10.40 -11.41 -21.49
CA SER A 128 -11.69 -10.70 -21.51
C SER A 128 -12.28 -10.50 -20.12
N LEU A 129 -13.31 -9.65 -20.04
CA LEU A 129 -14.14 -9.53 -18.83
C LEU A 129 -14.86 -10.84 -18.49
N SER A 130 -15.33 -11.60 -19.48
CA SER A 130 -15.98 -12.89 -19.23
C SER A 130 -15.02 -13.87 -18.56
N GLU A 131 -13.80 -14.00 -19.07
CA GLU A 131 -12.79 -14.89 -18.46
C GLU A 131 -12.50 -14.47 -17.00
N TYR A 132 -12.37 -13.16 -16.76
CA TYR A 132 -12.18 -12.63 -15.42
C TYR A 132 -13.36 -13.00 -14.50
N GLU A 133 -14.59 -12.76 -14.93
CA GLU A 133 -15.81 -13.04 -14.15
C GLU A 133 -16.04 -14.53 -13.95
N ASP A 134 -15.75 -15.36 -14.95
CA ASP A 134 -15.86 -16.82 -14.88
C ASP A 134 -14.84 -17.39 -13.88
N TYR A 135 -13.61 -16.86 -13.85
CA TYR A 135 -12.62 -17.22 -12.83
C TYR A 135 -13.11 -16.88 -11.42
N LEU A 136 -13.66 -15.68 -11.23
CA LEU A 136 -14.24 -15.27 -9.94
C LEU A 136 -15.41 -16.17 -9.54
N LYS A 137 -16.33 -16.43 -10.47
CA LYS A 137 -17.50 -17.28 -10.28
C LYS A 137 -17.12 -18.70 -9.93
N LEU A 138 -16.09 -19.25 -10.58
CA LEU A 138 -15.56 -20.57 -10.27
C LEU A 138 -15.10 -20.63 -8.81
N LEU A 139 -14.26 -19.69 -8.37
CA LEU A 139 -13.76 -19.66 -6.99
C LEU A 139 -14.86 -19.52 -5.94
N VAL A 140 -15.92 -18.78 -6.24
CA VAL A 140 -17.08 -18.63 -5.35
C VAL A 140 -17.89 -19.93 -5.32
N THR A 141 -18.19 -20.49 -6.49
CA THR A 141 -19.02 -21.70 -6.62
C THR A 141 -18.34 -22.93 -5.99
N THR A 142 -17.01 -23.01 -6.02
CA THR A 142 -16.23 -24.09 -5.41
C THR A 142 -15.89 -23.82 -3.93
N ASN A 143 -16.46 -22.78 -3.31
CA ASN A 143 -16.21 -22.39 -1.92
C ASN A 143 -14.72 -22.11 -1.60
N CYS A 144 -13.92 -21.74 -2.59
CA CYS A 144 -12.55 -21.27 -2.36
C CYS A 144 -12.53 -19.87 -1.72
N VAL A 145 -13.57 -19.06 -2.01
CA VAL A 145 -13.83 -17.75 -1.40
C VAL A 145 -15.33 -17.49 -1.28
N ASP A 146 -15.77 -16.88 -0.18
CA ASP A 146 -17.21 -16.56 0.00
C ASP A 146 -17.67 -15.44 -0.94
N ASN A 147 -16.75 -14.57 -1.36
CA ASN A 147 -16.98 -13.54 -2.36
C ASN A 147 -15.65 -13.03 -2.93
N ALA A 148 -15.72 -12.33 -4.06
CA ALA A 148 -14.57 -11.75 -4.75
C ALA A 148 -13.73 -10.76 -3.90
N LYS A 149 -14.24 -10.24 -2.76
CA LYS A 149 -13.43 -9.37 -1.88
C LYS A 149 -12.25 -10.12 -1.24
N LYS A 150 -12.31 -11.44 -1.11
CA LYS A 150 -11.25 -12.31 -0.57
C LYS A 150 -10.17 -12.66 -1.63
N ILE A 151 -10.10 -11.93 -2.74
CA ILE A 151 -8.99 -11.98 -3.68
C ILE A 151 -8.05 -10.83 -3.39
N TRP A 152 -6.81 -11.17 -3.08
CA TRP A 152 -5.84 -10.25 -2.50
C TRP A 152 -4.71 -9.92 -3.46
N TRP A 153 -5.05 -9.77 -4.73
CA TRP A 153 -4.11 -9.35 -5.75
C TRP A 153 -3.59 -7.93 -5.54
N ASP A 154 -2.37 -7.70 -6.05
CA ASP A 154 -1.67 -6.41 -5.99
C ASP A 154 -2.35 -5.34 -6.86
N ILE A 155 -3.13 -5.76 -7.85
CA ILE A 155 -4.07 -4.94 -8.63
C ILE A 155 -5.30 -5.79 -8.95
N ARG A 156 -6.50 -5.18 -8.99
CA ARG A 156 -7.71 -5.88 -9.42
C ARG A 156 -8.78 -4.93 -9.94
N LEU A 157 -9.74 -5.46 -10.70
CA LEU A 157 -11.03 -4.79 -10.83
C LEU A 157 -11.76 -4.88 -9.50
N HIS A 158 -12.28 -3.75 -9.03
CA HIS A 158 -13.06 -3.77 -7.82
C HIS A 158 -14.44 -4.42 -8.11
N PRO A 159 -14.94 -5.29 -7.21
CA PRO A 159 -16.16 -6.08 -7.48
C PRO A 159 -17.47 -5.30 -7.42
N PHE A 160 -17.49 -4.08 -6.87
CA PHE A 160 -18.72 -3.27 -6.70
C PHE A 160 -18.62 -1.89 -7.35
N PHE A 161 -17.51 -1.21 -7.12
CA PHE A 161 -17.15 0.03 -7.81
C PHE A 161 -16.45 -0.23 -9.16
N ASP A 162 -16.77 0.60 -10.15
CA ASP A 162 -16.14 0.59 -11.48
C ASP A 162 -14.78 1.28 -11.42
N THR A 163 -13.86 0.61 -10.72
CA THR A 163 -12.50 1.10 -10.46
C THR A 163 -11.48 -0.02 -10.65
N ILE A 164 -10.29 0.36 -11.14
CA ILE A 164 -9.08 -0.43 -10.97
C ILE A 164 -8.48 -0.08 -9.61
N GLU A 165 -8.29 -1.09 -8.76
CA GLU A 165 -7.78 -0.95 -7.40
C GLU A 165 -6.33 -1.42 -7.32
N PHE A 166 -5.40 -0.50 -7.07
CA PHE A 166 -4.01 -0.78 -6.74
C PHE A 166 -3.89 -1.09 -5.25
N ARG A 167 -3.15 -2.14 -4.88
CA ARG A 167 -3.04 -2.66 -3.50
C ARG A 167 -1.62 -3.04 -3.08
N ILE A 168 -0.65 -2.83 -3.97
CA ILE A 168 0.74 -3.23 -3.77
C ILE A 168 1.48 -2.39 -2.74
N CYS A 169 1.18 -1.09 -2.67
CA CYS A 169 1.93 -0.12 -1.87
C CYS A 169 1.80 -0.32 -0.36
N ASP A 170 2.87 -0.02 0.37
CA ASP A 170 2.79 0.12 1.82
C ASP A 170 2.00 1.39 2.18
N ALA A 171 1.45 1.44 3.40
CA ALA A 171 0.90 2.69 3.91
C ALA A 171 2.03 3.73 4.05
N GLN A 172 1.78 4.96 3.61
CA GLN A 172 2.76 6.05 3.66
C GLN A 172 2.61 6.87 4.93
N SER A 173 3.74 7.30 5.51
CA SER A 173 3.76 8.16 6.70
C SER A 173 3.22 9.55 6.36
N ARG A 174 3.77 10.18 5.31
CA ARG A 174 3.38 11.54 4.88
C ARG A 174 2.14 11.53 3.98
N VAL A 175 1.32 12.59 4.10
CA VAL A 175 0.15 12.78 3.24
C VAL A 175 0.57 13.05 1.80
N GLU A 176 1.59 13.87 1.58
CA GLU A 176 2.07 14.21 0.23
C GLU A 176 2.53 12.96 -0.54
N ASP A 177 3.28 12.04 0.10
CA ASP A 177 3.69 10.76 -0.48
C ASP A 177 2.45 9.97 -1.00
N THR A 178 1.39 9.94 -0.20
CA THR A 178 0.12 9.26 -0.56
C THR A 178 -0.54 9.89 -1.77
N ILE A 179 -0.63 11.23 -1.80
CA ILE A 179 -1.30 11.95 -2.89
C ILE A 179 -0.50 11.85 -4.19
N ALA A 180 0.82 11.92 -4.11
CA ALA A 180 1.71 11.78 -5.26
C ALA A 180 1.60 10.40 -5.91
N LEU A 181 1.63 9.32 -5.11
CA LEU A 181 1.42 7.96 -5.60
C LEU A 181 0.04 7.81 -6.27
N ALA A 182 -1.01 8.34 -5.65
CA ALA A 182 -2.36 8.29 -6.22
C ALA A 182 -2.47 9.04 -7.55
N ALA A 183 -1.85 10.22 -7.66
CA ALA A 183 -1.82 11.00 -8.90
C ALA A 183 -1.05 10.28 -10.01
N LEU A 184 0.10 9.67 -9.72
CA LEU A 184 0.87 8.90 -10.69
C LEU A 184 0.07 7.68 -11.19
N MET A 185 -0.60 6.95 -10.28
CA MET A 185 -1.48 5.83 -10.66
C MET A 185 -2.64 6.30 -11.54
N GLN A 186 -3.25 7.44 -11.22
CA GLN A 186 -4.32 8.02 -12.05
C GLN A 186 -3.83 8.38 -13.45
N ALA A 187 -2.65 9.02 -13.56
CA ALA A 187 -2.04 9.38 -14.83
C ALA A 187 -1.71 8.15 -15.68
N ILE A 188 -1.14 7.10 -15.07
CA ILE A 188 -0.88 5.81 -15.74
C ILE A 188 -2.17 5.21 -16.32
N ILE A 189 -3.24 5.12 -15.52
CA ILE A 189 -4.52 4.57 -15.98
C ILE A 189 -5.13 5.44 -17.08
N SER A 190 -5.07 6.77 -16.95
CA SER A 190 -5.52 7.71 -17.98
C SER A 190 -4.77 7.49 -19.30
N ARG A 191 -3.44 7.37 -19.25
CA ARG A 191 -2.60 7.17 -20.44
C ARG A 191 -2.93 5.86 -21.13
N LEU A 192 -2.98 4.76 -20.38
CA LEU A 192 -3.30 3.44 -20.91
C LEU A 192 -4.70 3.39 -21.52
N HIS A 193 -5.68 4.06 -20.89
CA HIS A 193 -7.02 4.18 -21.42
C HIS A 193 -7.07 4.97 -22.74
N LYS A 194 -6.34 6.09 -22.85
CA LYS A 194 -6.24 6.86 -24.10
C LYS A 194 -5.58 6.07 -25.23
N LEU A 195 -4.48 5.38 -24.94
CA LEU A 195 -3.82 4.51 -25.93
C LEU A 195 -4.80 3.49 -26.49
N GLN A 196 -5.58 2.84 -25.63
CA GLN A 196 -6.60 1.89 -26.07
C GLN A 196 -7.64 2.52 -27.00
N ARG A 197 -8.12 3.73 -26.69
CA ARG A 197 -9.05 4.49 -27.57
C ARG A 197 -8.44 4.85 -28.92
N GLN A 198 -7.12 4.93 -29.01
CA GLN A 198 -6.36 5.19 -30.23
C GLN A 198 -5.97 3.90 -30.98
N ASN A 199 -6.46 2.73 -30.55
CA ASN A 199 -6.05 1.40 -31.04
C ASN A 199 -4.55 1.12 -30.84
N LEU A 200 -3.96 1.70 -29.79
CA LEU A 200 -2.60 1.43 -29.33
C LEU A 200 -2.64 0.69 -27.98
N SER A 201 -1.56 0.01 -27.64
CA SER A 201 -1.43 -0.68 -26.35
C SER A 201 0.01 -0.67 -25.85
N PHE A 202 0.17 -0.55 -24.54
CA PHE A 202 1.41 -0.89 -23.87
C PHE A 202 1.62 -2.42 -23.87
N ARG A 203 2.87 -2.87 -23.89
CA ARG A 203 3.21 -4.30 -23.93
C ARG A 203 2.72 -5.02 -22.67
N ILE A 204 2.03 -6.14 -22.86
CA ILE A 204 1.60 -7.01 -21.77
C ILE A 204 2.72 -8.02 -21.46
N TYR A 205 3.18 -8.03 -20.22
CA TYR A 205 4.21 -8.95 -19.76
C TYR A 205 3.60 -10.11 -18.96
N ARG A 206 4.28 -11.27 -19.01
CA ARG A 206 3.91 -12.43 -18.21
C ARG A 206 4.17 -12.14 -16.74
N ARG A 207 3.24 -12.57 -15.88
CA ARG A 207 3.32 -12.41 -14.42
C ARG A 207 4.70 -12.74 -13.84
N ARG A 208 5.27 -13.89 -14.20
CA ARG A 208 6.59 -14.36 -13.71
C ARG A 208 7.73 -13.36 -13.92
N LEU A 209 7.67 -12.52 -14.95
CA LEU A 209 8.67 -11.49 -15.20
C LEU A 209 8.46 -10.30 -14.25
N ILE A 210 7.21 -9.87 -14.10
CA ILE A 210 6.85 -8.75 -13.22
C ILE A 210 7.16 -9.12 -11.75
N ASP A 211 7.01 -10.40 -11.37
CA ASP A 211 7.36 -10.91 -10.04
C ASP A 211 8.86 -10.73 -9.70
N GLU A 212 9.77 -10.83 -10.69
CA GLU A 212 11.21 -10.56 -10.48
C GLU A 212 11.45 -9.10 -10.09
N ASN A 213 10.83 -8.16 -10.81
CA ASN A 213 10.92 -6.74 -10.48
C ASN A 213 10.22 -6.43 -9.17
N ARG A 214 9.09 -7.08 -8.87
CA ARG A 214 8.39 -6.94 -7.58
C ARG A 214 9.29 -7.37 -6.42
N TRP A 215 10.04 -8.46 -6.56
CA TRP A 215 11.01 -8.89 -5.56
C TRP A 215 12.15 -7.88 -5.40
N ARG A 216 12.75 -7.42 -6.51
CA ARG A 216 13.84 -6.42 -6.49
C ARG A 216 13.39 -5.11 -5.82
N ALA A 217 12.20 -4.62 -6.18
CA ALA A 217 11.58 -3.44 -5.55
C ALA A 217 11.39 -3.64 -4.03
N SER A 218 10.89 -4.81 -3.60
CA SER A 218 10.71 -5.10 -2.17
C SER A 218 12.02 -5.05 -1.38
N ARG A 219 13.11 -5.54 -1.99
CA ARG A 219 14.41 -5.71 -1.33
C ARG A 219 15.23 -4.43 -1.32
N TYR A 220 15.21 -3.67 -2.41
CA TYR A 220 16.14 -2.56 -2.64
C TYR A 220 15.46 -1.19 -2.77
N GLY A 221 14.13 -1.13 -2.96
CA GLY A 221 13.42 0.13 -3.15
C GLY A 221 13.97 0.91 -4.34
N LEU A 222 14.19 2.21 -4.16
CA LEU A 222 14.70 3.12 -5.19
C LEU A 222 16.20 2.99 -5.47
N ASP A 223 16.96 2.40 -4.55
CA ASP A 223 18.42 2.29 -4.66
C ASP A 223 18.86 0.96 -5.31
N GLY A 224 17.89 0.18 -5.79
CA GLY A 224 18.13 -1.02 -6.58
C GLY A 224 17.98 -0.79 -8.07
N LYS A 225 18.11 -1.89 -8.80
CA LYS A 225 17.83 -1.97 -10.23
C LYS A 225 16.61 -2.82 -10.51
N LEU A 226 15.82 -2.46 -11.50
CA LEU A 226 14.79 -3.31 -12.08
C LEU A 226 15.24 -3.80 -13.46
N ILE A 227 14.55 -4.79 -13.99
CA ILE A 227 14.78 -5.33 -15.32
C ILE A 227 13.93 -4.54 -16.31
N ASP A 228 14.57 -3.97 -17.32
CA ASP A 228 13.90 -3.54 -18.54
C ASP A 228 13.75 -4.76 -19.45
N PHE A 229 12.51 -5.23 -19.63
CA PHE A 229 12.22 -6.43 -20.45
C PHE A 229 12.24 -6.16 -21.96
N GLY A 230 12.28 -4.90 -22.39
CA GLY A 230 12.49 -4.53 -23.79
C GLY A 230 13.96 -4.55 -24.16
N ARG A 231 14.81 -4.03 -23.27
CA ARG A 231 16.28 -3.97 -23.43
C ARG A 231 17.00 -5.24 -22.95
N GLU A 232 16.31 -6.11 -22.22
CA GLU A 232 16.85 -7.32 -21.60
C GLU A 232 18.07 -7.06 -20.69
N CYS A 233 18.04 -5.94 -19.97
CA CYS A 233 19.11 -5.56 -19.05
C CYS A 233 18.55 -5.01 -17.74
N GLU A 234 19.41 -4.93 -16.72
CA GLU A 234 19.09 -4.21 -15.50
C GLU A 234 19.33 -2.71 -15.66
N VAL A 235 18.40 -1.92 -15.14
CA VAL A 235 18.41 -0.45 -15.19
C VAL A 235 18.11 0.09 -13.79
N GLU A 236 18.72 1.21 -13.43
CA GLU A 236 18.44 1.89 -12.16
C GLU A 236 16.94 2.16 -12.01
N THR A 237 16.38 1.83 -10.84
CA THR A 237 14.93 1.95 -10.60
C THR A 237 14.45 3.38 -10.81
N ARG A 238 15.27 4.35 -10.39
CA ARG A 238 15.01 5.79 -10.56
C ARG A 238 14.89 6.19 -12.04
N SER A 239 15.76 5.68 -12.89
CA SER A 239 15.72 5.96 -14.33
C SER A 239 14.43 5.46 -14.97
N LEU A 240 14.01 4.23 -14.64
CA LEU A 240 12.73 3.69 -15.14
C LEU A 240 11.51 4.46 -14.62
N ILE A 241 11.57 4.99 -13.39
CA ILE A 241 10.50 5.87 -12.87
C ILE A 241 10.48 7.21 -13.63
N HIS A 242 11.63 7.78 -13.98
CA HIS A 242 11.68 8.97 -14.83
C HIS A 242 11.05 8.73 -16.21
N GLU A 243 11.32 7.58 -16.84
CA GLU A 243 10.66 7.18 -18.09
C GLU A 243 9.14 7.04 -17.93
N ILE A 244 8.65 6.52 -16.79
CA ILE A 244 7.22 6.46 -16.50
C ILE A 244 6.62 7.88 -16.36
N ILE A 245 7.33 8.80 -15.71
CA ILE A 245 6.88 10.19 -15.56
C ILE A 245 6.77 10.87 -16.93
N GLU A 246 7.77 10.68 -17.79
CA GLU A 246 7.74 11.17 -19.18
C GLU A 246 6.58 10.55 -19.97
N PHE A 247 6.37 9.24 -19.81
CA PHE A 247 5.29 8.52 -20.49
C PHE A 247 3.88 9.04 -20.16
N VAL A 248 3.68 9.63 -18.98
CA VAL A 248 2.37 10.14 -18.53
C VAL A 248 2.30 11.67 -18.48
N GLN A 249 3.27 12.38 -19.06
CA GLN A 249 3.37 13.83 -18.94
C GLN A 249 2.10 14.55 -19.42
N ASP A 250 1.58 14.17 -20.59
CA ASP A 250 0.36 14.76 -21.16
C ASP A 250 -0.83 14.61 -20.18
N GLU A 251 -0.98 13.44 -19.56
CA GLU A 251 -2.05 13.17 -18.61
C GLU A 251 -1.88 13.95 -17.32
N VAL A 252 -0.64 14.11 -16.86
CA VAL A 252 -0.33 14.92 -15.66
C VAL A 252 -0.71 16.38 -15.90
N GLU A 253 -0.46 16.89 -17.10
CA GLU A 253 -0.82 18.25 -17.48
C GLU A 253 -2.34 18.44 -17.54
N GLU A 254 -3.04 17.54 -18.24
CA GLU A 254 -4.50 17.57 -18.34
C GLU A 254 -5.22 17.40 -16.99
N LEU A 255 -4.69 16.54 -16.11
CA LEU A 255 -5.24 16.30 -14.78
C LEU A 255 -4.89 17.40 -13.77
N GLY A 256 -3.99 18.33 -14.12
CA GLY A 256 -3.52 19.38 -13.21
C GLY A 256 -2.75 18.84 -12.01
N SER A 257 -2.07 17.69 -12.16
CA SER A 257 -1.38 16.99 -11.08
C SER A 257 0.14 17.22 -11.05
N GLN A 258 0.65 18.26 -11.71
CA GLN A 258 2.09 18.54 -11.85
C GLN A 258 2.80 18.58 -10.49
N ARG A 259 2.25 19.29 -9.51
CA ARG A 259 2.81 19.37 -8.14
C ARG A 259 2.93 18.00 -7.46
N CYS A 260 2.02 17.09 -7.76
CA CYS A 260 2.06 15.73 -7.22
C CYS A 260 3.22 14.93 -7.84
N ILE A 261 3.50 15.13 -9.13
CA ILE A 261 4.61 14.48 -9.83
C ILE A 261 5.95 15.10 -9.46
N GLU A 262 6.03 16.42 -9.25
CA GLU A 262 7.20 17.07 -8.65
C GLU A 262 7.53 16.46 -7.27
N HIS A 263 6.50 16.08 -6.50
CA HIS A 263 6.69 15.38 -5.24
C HIS A 263 7.21 13.95 -5.42
N ILE A 264 6.85 13.22 -6.49
CA ILE A 264 7.52 11.95 -6.84
C ILE A 264 9.03 12.18 -7.03
N GLY A 265 9.42 13.28 -7.68
CA GLY A 265 10.83 13.69 -7.79
C GLY A 265 11.50 13.91 -6.43
N ARG A 266 10.78 14.49 -5.46
CA ARG A 266 11.27 14.63 -4.07
C ARG A 266 11.42 13.27 -3.38
N ILE A 267 10.46 12.35 -3.51
CA ILE A 267 10.57 10.99 -2.97
C ILE A 267 11.82 10.30 -3.52
N MET A 268 12.10 10.47 -4.81
CA MET A 268 13.35 9.98 -5.38
C MET A 268 14.54 10.64 -4.70
N ASN A 269 14.66 11.96 -4.70
CA ASN A 269 15.86 12.63 -4.18
C ASN A 269 16.11 12.44 -2.67
N GLU A 270 15.05 12.46 -1.86
CA GLU A 270 15.13 12.39 -0.40
C GLU A 270 15.12 10.96 0.14
N GLY A 271 14.66 10.00 -0.66
CA GLY A 271 14.40 8.63 -0.24
C GLY A 271 12.97 8.41 0.28
N THR A 272 12.59 7.14 0.29
CA THR A 272 11.29 6.62 0.71
C THR A 272 11.15 6.60 2.24
N GLY A 273 9.94 6.30 2.73
CA GLY A 273 9.72 6.12 4.16
C GLY A 273 10.60 5.04 4.78
N ALA A 274 10.93 3.98 4.03
CA ALA A 274 11.87 2.96 4.49
C ALA A 274 13.30 3.52 4.68
N ASP A 275 13.75 4.40 3.79
CA ASP A 275 15.08 5.02 3.87
C ASP A 275 15.20 5.91 5.10
N ARG A 276 14.15 6.69 5.38
CA ARG A 276 14.08 7.55 6.57
C ARG A 276 14.05 6.76 7.86
N GLN A 277 13.26 5.68 7.93
CA GLN A 277 13.24 4.78 9.09
C GLN A 277 14.61 4.12 9.34
N LEU A 278 15.26 3.62 8.27
CA LEU A 278 16.58 2.99 8.37
C LEU A 278 17.64 3.99 8.85
N LYS A 279 17.63 5.22 8.33
CA LYS A 279 18.52 6.29 8.78
C LYS A 279 18.36 6.59 10.28
N THR A 280 17.11 6.76 10.75
CA THR A 280 16.84 6.99 12.18
C THR A 280 17.34 5.83 13.04
N TRP A 281 17.15 4.58 12.60
CA TRP A 281 17.69 3.42 13.30
C TRP A 281 19.23 3.42 13.30
N GLU A 282 19.86 3.78 12.19
CA GLU A 282 21.32 3.81 12.08
C GLU A 282 21.95 4.83 13.04
N GLU A 283 21.33 5.99 13.18
CA GLU A 283 21.76 7.09 14.05
C GLU A 283 21.47 6.83 15.53
N THR A 284 20.34 6.19 15.86
CA THR A 284 19.86 6.10 17.26
C THR A 284 19.95 4.71 17.87
N LYS A 285 19.98 3.65 17.04
CA LYS A 285 19.84 2.24 17.45
C LYS A 285 18.61 1.99 18.34
N SER A 286 17.56 2.78 18.17
CA SER A 286 16.33 2.72 18.98
C SER A 286 15.10 2.51 18.12
N MET A 287 14.39 1.39 18.34
CA MET A 287 13.13 1.11 17.65
C MET A 287 12.02 2.09 18.07
N SER A 288 12.07 2.58 19.30
CA SER A 288 11.15 3.62 19.77
C SER A 288 11.37 4.93 19.01
N ALA A 289 12.63 5.31 18.76
CA ALA A 289 12.95 6.51 17.98
C ALA A 289 12.45 6.40 16.53
N VAL A 290 12.52 5.20 15.94
CA VAL A 290 11.92 4.94 14.61
C VAL A 290 10.41 5.14 14.65
N VAL A 291 9.71 4.62 15.67
CA VAL A 291 8.26 4.85 15.82
C VAL A 291 7.94 6.33 16.04
N ASP A 292 8.72 7.03 16.86
CA ASP A 292 8.54 8.47 17.08
C ASP A 292 8.70 9.27 15.78
N GLN A 293 9.65 8.90 14.92
CA GLN A 293 9.83 9.49 13.59
C GLN A 293 8.63 9.20 12.68
N ILE A 294 8.12 7.96 12.64
CA ILE A 294 6.91 7.61 11.86
C ILE A 294 5.71 8.43 12.36
N VAL A 295 5.53 8.54 13.67
CA VAL A 295 4.46 9.34 14.28
C VAL A 295 4.63 10.81 13.90
N GLN A 296 5.84 11.37 13.99
CA GLN A 296 6.09 12.76 13.61
C GLN A 296 5.69 13.04 12.16
N GLU A 297 6.14 12.20 11.22
CA GLU A 297 5.73 12.32 9.81
C GLU A 297 4.23 12.08 9.60
N THR A 298 3.63 11.24 10.45
CA THR A 298 2.19 10.98 10.38
C THR A 298 1.37 12.20 10.80
N TYR A 299 1.91 13.07 11.65
CA TYR A 299 1.25 14.27 12.14
C TYR A 299 1.60 15.54 11.33
N GLU A 300 2.55 15.45 10.40
CA GLU A 300 2.89 16.53 9.49
C GLU A 300 1.63 17.01 8.73
N ASP A 301 1.45 18.33 8.67
CA ASP A 301 0.29 19.02 8.07
C ASP A 301 -1.09 18.72 8.69
N LEU A 302 -1.18 17.99 9.81
CA LEU A 302 -2.45 17.72 10.48
C LEU A 302 -2.90 18.87 11.38
N SER A 303 -4.19 19.17 11.37
CA SER A 303 -4.82 20.15 12.25
C SER A 303 -5.42 19.45 13.47
N VAL A 304 -4.58 19.17 14.48
CA VAL A 304 -5.02 18.46 15.69
C VAL A 304 -5.42 19.45 16.77
N THR A 305 -6.69 19.43 17.18
CA THR A 305 -7.16 20.27 18.29
C THR A 305 -6.78 19.61 19.60
N SER A 306 -5.87 20.21 20.37
CA SER A 306 -5.61 19.76 21.74
C SER A 306 -6.82 20.15 22.59
N SER A 307 -7.63 19.18 22.98
CA SER A 307 -8.46 19.38 24.17
C SER A 307 -7.50 19.35 25.35
N ALA A 308 -7.07 20.52 25.82
CA ALA A 308 -6.41 20.65 27.10
C ALA A 308 -7.32 19.99 28.15
N SER A 309 -6.87 18.84 28.68
CA SER A 309 -7.49 18.20 29.83
C SER A 309 -7.41 19.20 30.99
N LYS A 310 -8.53 19.86 31.28
CA LYS A 310 -8.77 20.40 32.62
C LYS A 310 -8.90 19.19 33.54
N THR A 311 -7.85 18.93 34.31
CA THR A 311 -7.87 18.33 35.65
C THR A 311 -9.08 17.43 35.95
N ALA A 312 -8.93 16.12 35.76
CA ALA A 312 -9.75 15.14 36.44
C ALA A 312 -8.92 14.54 37.58
N ASP A 313 -9.40 14.72 38.81
CA ASP A 313 -8.89 14.13 40.04
C ASP A 313 -8.74 12.60 39.93
N PRO A 314 -7.78 11.99 40.64
CA PRO A 314 -7.58 10.55 40.62
C PRO A 314 -8.71 9.85 41.39
N MET A 315 -9.69 9.29 40.68
CA MET A 315 -10.56 8.26 41.27
C MET A 315 -9.78 6.95 41.38
N SER A 316 -9.55 6.52 42.61
CA SER A 316 -8.98 5.22 42.97
C SER A 316 -9.91 4.09 42.54
N PHE A 317 -9.47 3.25 41.61
CA PHE A 317 -10.09 1.96 41.35
C PHE A 317 -9.55 0.92 42.34
N THR A 318 -10.31 0.66 43.40
CA THR A 318 -10.15 -0.51 44.26
C THR A 318 -10.85 -1.69 43.60
N VAL A 319 -10.07 -2.72 43.23
CA VAL A 319 -10.59 -4.01 42.76
C VAL A 319 -11.01 -4.85 43.98
N PRO A 320 -12.24 -5.38 44.07
CA PRO A 320 -12.61 -6.30 45.14
C PRO A 320 -11.98 -7.67 44.89
N ARG A 321 -11.36 -8.25 45.92
CA ARG A 321 -10.95 -9.66 45.91
C ARG A 321 -12.20 -10.56 46.04
N PRO A 322 -12.25 -11.72 45.37
CA PRO A 322 -13.27 -12.72 45.63
C PRO A 322 -13.07 -13.31 47.03
N THR A 323 -14.18 -13.51 47.74
CA THR A 323 -14.23 -14.31 48.97
C THR A 323 -14.59 -15.74 48.60
N ASP A 324 -13.83 -16.67 49.19
CA ASP A 324 -13.93 -18.14 49.33
C ASP A 324 -14.75 -18.97 48.33
#